data_AF-A0A9W4K8I0-F1
#
_entry.id   AF-A0A9W4K8I0-F1
#
_cell.length_a   1.000
_cell.length_b   1.000
_cell.length_c   1.000
_cell.angle_alpha   90.00
_cell.angle_beta   90.00
_cell.angle_gamma   90.00
#
_symmetry.space_group_name_H-M   'P 1'
#
loop_
_entity.id
_entity.type
_entity.pdbx_description
1 polymer ?
#
loop_
_entity_poly.entity_id
_entity_poly.type
_entity_poly.pdbx_seq_one_letter_code
_entity_poly.pdbx_strand_id
1 'polypeptide(L)'
;MLDLSLRSVPTKRKPSAWLLEINPRPPGIQAADAIKHSYGVDYWGPALLFALQDRKRARHLSHPFTQGSQYWCEMVFIPVVKGGICLSDDPCFELFSRRPGLAAQVSWWCTFWTKGERVPDPSEDRNAFFAHLNIFSRTSRAHTPEIGETVRKELRYSIV
;
A
#
# COMPACT_ATOMS: atom_id res chain seq x y z
N MET A 1 -4.00 10.89 -12.48
CA MET A 1 -3.77 10.95 -11.03
C MET A 1 -4.48 12.17 -10.47
N LEU A 2 -5.34 12.03 -9.45
CA LEU A 2 -5.96 13.17 -8.77
C LEU A 2 -5.01 13.57 -7.63
N ASP A 3 -4.12 14.53 -7.87
CA ASP A 3 -3.39 15.16 -6.75
C ASP A 3 -4.17 16.38 -6.26
N LEU A 4 -4.11 16.61 -4.96
CA LEU A 4 -4.70 17.79 -4.35
C LEU A 4 -3.83 18.99 -4.73
N SER A 5 -4.34 19.82 -5.64
CA SER A 5 -3.75 21.11 -5.93
C SER A 5 -4.30 22.17 -4.99
N LEU A 6 -3.45 23.12 -4.62
CA LEU A 6 -3.90 24.36 -4.00
C LEU A 6 -4.89 25.04 -4.95
N ARG A 7 -6.07 25.41 -4.42
CA ARG A 7 -7.03 26.21 -5.19
C ARG A 7 -6.41 27.58 -5.46
N SER A 8 -6.55 28.07 -6.69
CA SER A 8 -6.14 29.43 -7.07
C SER A 8 -6.82 30.51 -6.21
N VAL A 9 -8.05 30.24 -5.76
CA VAL A 9 -8.77 31.06 -4.80
C VAL A 9 -9.05 30.23 -3.53
N PRO A 10 -8.47 30.60 -2.37
CA PRO A 10 -8.74 29.92 -1.11
C PRO A 10 -10.22 29.95 -0.76
N THR A 11 -10.77 28.82 -0.36
CA THR A 11 -12.13 28.77 0.20
C THR A 11 -12.14 29.41 1.59
N LYS A 12 -13.07 30.34 1.83
CA LYS A 12 -13.32 30.87 3.19
C LYS A 12 -13.96 29.85 4.13
N ARG A 13 -14.58 28.79 3.57
CA ARG A 13 -15.16 27.70 4.36
C ARG A 13 -14.04 26.85 4.97
N LYS A 14 -14.11 26.63 6.29
CA LYS A 14 -13.21 25.73 7.01
C LYS A 14 -13.36 24.29 6.49
N PRO A 15 -12.27 23.52 6.34
CA PRO A 15 -12.35 22.10 6.06
C PRO A 15 -13.26 21.39 7.06
N SER A 16 -14.08 20.46 6.60
CA SER A 16 -14.98 19.65 7.42
C SER A 16 -14.89 18.19 6.99
N ALA A 17 -14.88 17.26 7.93
CA ALA A 17 -14.95 15.83 7.66
C ALA A 17 -16.35 15.27 8.00
N TRP A 18 -16.73 14.19 7.32
CA TRP A 18 -17.94 13.43 7.63
C TRP A 18 -17.56 11.95 7.74
N LEU A 19 -18.10 11.26 8.75
CA LEU A 19 -17.84 9.84 8.98
C LEU A 19 -18.70 9.01 8.03
N LEU A 20 -18.05 8.19 7.20
CA LEU A 20 -18.73 7.25 6.31
C LEU A 20 -18.90 5.87 6.96
N GLU A 21 -17.85 5.34 7.58
CA GLU A 21 -17.81 3.97 8.08
C GLU A 21 -16.80 3.82 9.24
N ILE A 22 -17.09 2.93 10.19
CA ILE A 22 -16.14 2.45 11.20
C ILE A 22 -16.01 0.93 11.05
N ASN A 23 -14.77 0.48 10.83
CA ASN A 23 -14.43 -0.94 10.84
C ASN A 23 -13.74 -1.29 12.17
N PRO A 24 -14.38 -2.03 13.10
CA PRO A 24 -13.79 -2.39 14.39
C PRO A 24 -12.80 -3.56 14.26
N ARG A 25 -11.86 -3.46 13.32
CA ARG A 25 -10.83 -4.44 13.02
C ARG A 25 -9.59 -3.70 12.50
N PRO A 26 -8.39 -4.32 12.57
CA PRO A 26 -7.24 -3.82 11.84
C PRO A 26 -7.60 -3.58 10.35
N PRO A 27 -7.00 -2.57 9.71
CA PRO A 27 -7.17 -2.38 8.28
C PRO A 27 -6.63 -3.60 7.51
N GLY A 28 -6.95 -3.68 6.21
CA GLY A 28 -6.39 -4.73 5.34
C GLY A 28 -4.86 -4.79 5.44
N ILE A 29 -4.28 -5.98 5.25
CA ILE A 29 -2.86 -6.24 5.52
C ILE A 29 -1.92 -5.24 4.84
N GLN A 30 -2.27 -4.80 3.63
CA GLN A 30 -1.54 -3.80 2.86
C GLN A 30 -1.40 -2.47 3.61
N ALA A 31 -2.51 -1.96 4.15
CA ALA A 31 -2.56 -0.73 4.90
C ALA A 31 -1.97 -0.90 6.31
N ALA A 32 -2.21 -2.05 6.96
CA ALA A 32 -1.60 -2.35 8.25
C ALA A 32 -0.06 -2.33 8.16
N ASP A 33 0.48 -2.93 7.10
CA ASP A 33 1.92 -2.97 6.85
C ASP A 33 2.51 -1.59 6.50
N ALA A 34 1.77 -0.77 5.74
CA ALA A 34 2.16 0.62 5.47
C ALA A 34 2.30 1.42 6.78
N ILE A 35 1.36 1.26 7.71
CA ILE A 35 1.41 1.94 9.02
C ILE A 35 2.52 1.38 9.90
N LYS A 36 2.72 0.06 9.90
CA LYS A 36 3.81 -0.59 10.63
C LYS A 36 5.17 0.00 10.25
N HIS A 37 5.45 0.12 8.95
CA HIS A 37 6.74 0.64 8.50
C HIS A 37 6.84 2.17 8.60
N SER A 38 5.74 2.90 8.43
CA SER A 38 5.75 4.38 8.48
C SER A 38 5.77 4.93 9.91
N TYR A 39 5.00 4.33 10.82
CA TYR A 39 4.79 4.81 12.20
C TYR A 39 5.28 3.85 13.28
N GLY A 40 5.65 2.61 12.95
CA GLY A 40 6.14 1.63 13.92
C GLY A 40 5.04 0.87 14.64
N VAL A 41 3.79 1.03 14.22
CA VAL A 41 2.62 0.40 14.88
C VAL A 41 2.16 -0.80 14.07
N ASP A 42 2.43 -2.00 14.58
CA ASP A 42 1.90 -3.25 14.02
C ASP A 42 0.49 -3.49 14.59
N TYR A 43 -0.57 -3.12 13.87
CA TYR A 43 -1.96 -3.26 14.35
C TYR A 43 -2.40 -4.70 14.65
N TRP A 44 -1.78 -5.70 14.02
CA TRP A 44 -2.13 -7.10 14.25
C TRP A 44 -1.57 -7.60 15.58
N GLY A 45 -0.43 -7.08 16.02
CA GLY A 45 0.17 -7.40 17.32
C GLY A 45 -0.78 -7.14 18.50
N PRO A 46 -1.23 -5.89 18.75
CA PRO A 46 -2.23 -5.56 19.77
C PRO A 46 -3.55 -6.31 19.58
N ALA A 47 -4.01 -6.53 18.34
CA ALA A 47 -5.24 -7.30 18.10
C ALA A 47 -5.14 -8.73 18.66
N LEU A 48 -4.01 -9.40 18.47
CA LEU A 48 -3.74 -10.72 19.05
C LEU A 48 -3.60 -10.65 20.59
N LEU A 49 -2.93 -9.62 21.11
CA LEU A 49 -2.77 -9.44 22.57
C LEU A 49 -4.09 -9.17 23.29
N PHE A 50 -5.05 -8.51 22.64
CA PHE A 50 -6.38 -8.32 23.20
C PHE A 50 -7.11 -9.64 23.40
N ALA A 51 -6.97 -10.60 22.48
CA ALA A 51 -7.54 -11.94 22.64
C ALA A 51 -6.94 -12.68 23.85
N LEU A 52 -5.67 -12.41 24.17
CA LEU A 52 -4.97 -12.96 25.34
C LEU A 52 -5.17 -12.13 26.63
N GLN A 53 -5.97 -11.04 26.57
CA GLN A 53 -6.15 -10.08 27.65
C GLN A 53 -4.85 -9.43 28.18
N ASP A 54 -3.76 -9.45 27.39
CA ASP A 54 -2.49 -8.83 27.77
C ASP A 54 -2.51 -7.32 27.48
N ARG A 55 -3.26 -6.60 28.31
CA ARG A 55 -3.44 -5.15 28.18
C ARG A 55 -2.15 -4.36 28.36
N LYS A 56 -1.20 -4.89 29.14
CA LYS A 56 0.09 -4.24 29.39
C LYS A 56 0.94 -4.21 28.13
N ARG A 57 1.14 -5.37 27.48
CA ARG A 57 1.88 -5.43 26.20
C ARG A 57 1.12 -4.72 25.09
N ALA A 58 -0.20 -4.83 25.03
CA ALA A 58 -1.01 -4.11 24.04
C ALA A 58 -0.79 -2.59 24.15
N ARG A 59 -0.78 -2.04 25.37
CA ARG A 59 -0.48 -0.62 25.60
C ARG A 59 0.91 -0.25 25.14
N HIS A 60 1.94 -1.04 25.48
CA HIS A 60 3.32 -0.76 25.07
C HIS A 60 3.50 -0.76 23.54
N LEU A 61 2.75 -1.60 22.81
CA LEU A 61 2.81 -1.68 21.35
C LEU A 61 1.88 -0.69 20.62
N SER A 62 1.08 0.09 21.34
CA SER A 62 0.12 1.04 20.77
C SER A 62 0.69 2.46 20.61
N HIS A 63 2.01 2.60 20.57
CA HIS A 63 2.70 3.88 20.47
C HIS A 63 3.47 3.98 19.16
N PRO A 64 3.31 5.07 18.38
CA PRO A 64 4.12 5.29 17.19
C PRO A 64 5.55 5.68 17.58
N PHE A 65 6.43 5.77 16.58
CA PHE A 65 7.74 6.40 16.75
C PHE A 65 7.59 7.81 17.33
N THR A 66 8.53 8.21 18.18
CA THR A 66 8.49 9.48 18.93
C THR A 66 8.39 10.70 18.02
N GLN A 67 9.05 10.68 16.87
CA GLN A 67 9.03 11.73 15.85
C GLN A 67 7.83 11.66 14.88
N GLY A 68 6.89 10.73 15.09
CA GLY A 68 5.80 10.46 14.16
C GLY A 68 6.23 9.64 12.94
N SER A 69 5.62 9.90 11.78
CA SER A 69 5.94 9.15 10.56
C SER A 69 7.39 9.36 10.15
N GLN A 70 8.07 8.29 9.76
CA GLN A 70 9.46 8.38 9.31
C GLN A 70 9.59 8.89 7.85
N TYR A 71 8.52 8.80 7.06
CA TYR A 71 8.50 9.12 5.64
C TYR A 71 7.06 9.33 5.12
N TRP A 72 6.96 9.79 3.87
CA TRP A 72 5.71 9.84 3.12
C TRP A 72 5.49 8.51 2.40
N CYS A 73 4.34 7.87 2.61
CA CYS A 73 4.03 6.54 2.09
C CYS A 73 2.83 6.58 1.12
N GLU A 74 2.88 5.77 0.07
CA GLU A 74 1.75 5.49 -0.82
C GLU A 74 1.64 3.97 -1.04
N MET A 75 0.40 3.46 -1.01
CA MET A 75 0.08 2.10 -1.46
C MET A 75 -0.19 2.14 -2.95
N VAL A 76 0.64 1.46 -3.74
CA VAL A 76 0.49 1.33 -5.19
C VAL A 76 -0.11 -0.03 -5.50
N PHE A 77 -1.33 -0.04 -6.01
CA PHE A 77 -1.99 -1.22 -6.52
C PHE A 77 -1.85 -1.32 -8.03
N ILE A 78 -1.40 -2.47 -8.51
CA ILE A 78 -1.35 -2.79 -9.94
C ILE A 78 -2.59 -3.62 -10.28
N PRO A 79 -3.52 -3.11 -11.10
CA PRO A 79 -4.74 -3.85 -11.45
C PRO A 79 -4.42 -5.01 -12.39
N VAL A 80 -5.24 -6.05 -12.33
CA VAL A 80 -5.36 -7.03 -13.42
C VAL A 80 -6.09 -6.35 -14.59
N VAL A 81 -5.54 -6.46 -15.81
CA VAL A 81 -6.15 -5.85 -17.02
C VAL A 81 -6.84 -6.86 -17.93
N LYS A 82 -6.63 -8.16 -17.72
CA LYS A 82 -7.28 -9.27 -18.44
C LYS A 82 -7.19 -10.58 -17.66
N GLY A 83 -8.11 -11.51 -17.90
CA GLY A 83 -8.05 -12.86 -17.35
C GLY A 83 -7.16 -13.81 -18.15
N GLY A 84 -6.86 -14.98 -17.58
CA GLY A 84 -6.08 -16.03 -18.23
C GLY A 84 -5.16 -16.78 -17.28
N ILE A 85 -4.11 -17.40 -17.81
CA ILE A 85 -3.08 -18.09 -17.04
C ILE A 85 -1.89 -17.15 -16.83
N CYS A 86 -1.49 -16.94 -15.58
CA CYS A 86 -0.32 -16.16 -15.24
C CYS A 86 0.95 -16.85 -15.76
N LEU A 87 1.82 -16.10 -16.46
CA LEU A 87 3.13 -16.58 -16.91
C LEU A 87 4.30 -15.99 -16.10
N SER A 88 4.02 -15.04 -15.22
CA SER A 88 5.02 -14.35 -14.42
C SER A 88 5.25 -15.05 -13.07
N ASP A 89 6.50 -15.16 -12.64
CA ASP A 89 6.84 -15.68 -11.31
C ASP A 89 6.71 -14.58 -10.24
N ASP A 90 7.62 -13.59 -10.24
CA ASP A 90 7.52 -12.40 -9.36
C ASP A 90 7.88 -11.11 -10.13
N PRO A 91 6.88 -10.41 -10.69
CA PRO A 91 7.06 -9.11 -11.34
C PRO A 91 7.68 -8.01 -10.49
N CYS A 92 7.48 -8.02 -9.18
CA CYS A 92 8.06 -7.02 -8.29
C CYS A 92 9.57 -7.28 -8.16
N PHE A 93 9.97 -8.54 -7.97
CA PHE A 93 11.38 -8.91 -7.93
C PHE A 93 12.10 -8.59 -9.25
N GLU A 94 11.47 -8.87 -10.40
CA GLU A 94 12.02 -8.50 -11.71
C GLU A 94 12.17 -6.97 -11.85
N LEU A 95 11.15 -6.20 -11.43
CA LEU A 95 11.21 -4.73 -11.41
C LEU A 95 12.42 -4.24 -10.59
N PHE A 96 12.63 -4.79 -9.39
CA PHE A 96 13.73 -4.37 -8.51
C PHE A 96 15.09 -4.72 -9.08
N SER A 97 15.20 -5.87 -9.76
CA SER A 97 16.41 -6.27 -10.47
C SER A 97 16.75 -5.28 -11.60
N ARG A 98 15.75 -4.80 -12.34
CA ARG A 98 15.94 -3.81 -13.42
C ARG A 98 16.10 -2.37 -12.92
N ARG A 99 15.51 -2.05 -11.77
CA ARG A 99 15.42 -0.70 -11.20
C ARG A 99 15.79 -0.71 -9.70
N PRO A 100 17.06 -0.94 -9.34
CA PRO A 100 17.48 -1.02 -7.94
C PRO A 100 17.22 0.27 -7.15
N GLY A 101 17.20 1.43 -7.81
CA GLY A 101 16.80 2.69 -7.19
C GLY A 101 15.35 2.71 -6.69
N LEU A 102 14.43 2.07 -7.41
CA LEU A 102 13.04 1.90 -6.95
C LEU A 102 12.95 0.92 -5.79
N ALA A 103 13.75 -0.15 -5.81
CA ALA A 103 13.79 -1.12 -4.73
C ALA A 103 14.13 -0.47 -3.38
N ALA A 104 15.05 0.50 -3.38
CA ALA A 104 15.42 1.28 -2.19
C ALA A 104 14.29 2.18 -1.66
N GLN A 105 13.21 2.35 -2.41
CA GLN A 105 12.04 3.17 -2.07
C GLN A 105 10.78 2.33 -1.80
N VAL A 106 10.93 1.01 -1.64
CA VAL A 106 9.84 0.08 -1.33
C VAL A 106 10.05 -0.48 0.07
N SER A 107 9.07 -0.33 0.96
CA SER A 107 9.11 -0.92 2.31
C SER A 107 8.51 -2.33 2.34
N TRP A 108 7.58 -2.62 1.44
CA TRP A 108 6.92 -3.92 1.35
C TRP A 108 6.26 -4.10 -0.01
N TRP A 109 6.16 -5.34 -0.49
CA TRP A 109 5.43 -5.68 -1.70
C TRP A 109 4.79 -7.06 -1.60
N CYS A 110 3.83 -7.31 -2.47
CA CYS A 110 3.18 -8.60 -2.64
C CYS A 110 2.72 -8.74 -4.11
N THR A 111 2.97 -9.91 -4.70
CA THR A 111 2.35 -10.36 -5.95
C THR A 111 1.24 -11.36 -5.59
N PHE A 112 0.06 -11.20 -6.19
CA PHE A 112 -1.12 -12.00 -5.84
C PHE A 112 -1.30 -13.25 -6.72
N TRP A 113 -0.54 -13.35 -7.81
CA TRP A 113 -0.61 -14.45 -8.77
C TRP A 113 0.79 -14.89 -9.13
N THR A 114 0.96 -16.19 -9.24
CA THR A 114 2.21 -16.87 -9.63
C THR A 114 1.99 -17.68 -10.89
N LYS A 115 3.09 -18.07 -11.54
CA LYS A 115 3.07 -18.77 -12.81
C LYS A 115 2.23 -20.05 -12.75
N GLY A 116 1.30 -20.17 -13.70
CA GLY A 116 0.38 -21.30 -13.82
C GLY A 116 -0.98 -21.08 -13.14
N GLU A 117 -1.14 -20.04 -12.31
CA GLU A 117 -2.43 -19.75 -11.67
C GLU A 117 -3.40 -19.06 -12.65
N ARG A 118 -4.70 -19.36 -12.49
CA ARG A 118 -5.78 -18.70 -13.24
C ARG A 118 -6.08 -17.35 -12.62
N VAL A 119 -5.82 -16.29 -13.37
CA VAL A 119 -6.20 -14.92 -13.05
C VAL A 119 -7.62 -14.67 -13.56
N PRO A 120 -8.56 -14.18 -12.71
CA PRO A 120 -9.93 -13.89 -13.14
C PRO A 120 -9.95 -12.73 -14.12
N ASP A 121 -10.86 -12.79 -15.10
CA ASP A 121 -11.07 -11.65 -15.99
C ASP A 121 -11.73 -10.49 -15.24
N PRO A 122 -11.31 -9.22 -15.45
CA PRO A 122 -11.99 -8.07 -14.87
C PRO A 122 -13.49 -8.00 -15.18
N SER A 123 -13.96 -8.62 -16.26
CA SER A 123 -15.39 -8.71 -16.58
C SER A 123 -16.19 -9.65 -15.66
N GLU A 124 -15.54 -10.46 -14.83
CA GLU A 124 -16.20 -11.38 -13.87
C GLU A 124 -16.68 -10.65 -12.59
N ASP A 125 -16.84 -9.31 -12.62
CA ASP A 125 -17.20 -8.43 -11.50
C ASP A 125 -16.31 -8.62 -10.25
N ARG A 126 -15.05 -9.02 -10.46
CA ARG A 126 -14.05 -9.21 -9.42
C ARG A 126 -12.95 -8.17 -9.55
N ASN A 127 -12.86 -7.28 -8.58
CA ASN A 127 -11.70 -6.40 -8.45
C ASN A 127 -10.48 -7.24 -8.05
N ALA A 128 -9.62 -7.52 -9.02
CA ALA A 128 -8.37 -8.22 -8.82
C ALA A 128 -7.18 -7.28 -9.04
N PHE A 129 -6.21 -7.37 -8.15
CA PHE A 129 -4.91 -6.73 -8.31
C PHE A 129 -3.88 -7.79 -8.64
N PHE A 130 -2.93 -7.44 -9.48
CA PHE A 130 -1.79 -8.29 -9.78
C PHE A 130 -0.71 -8.16 -8.71
N ALA A 131 -0.45 -6.93 -8.28
CA ALA A 131 0.56 -6.64 -7.28
C ALA A 131 0.16 -5.46 -6.39
N HIS A 132 0.79 -5.39 -5.24
CA HIS A 132 0.72 -4.29 -4.30
C HIS A 132 2.13 -3.92 -3.83
N LEU A 133 2.43 -2.62 -3.75
CA LEU A 133 3.69 -2.10 -3.24
C LEU A 133 3.43 -0.94 -2.27
N ASN A 134 4.04 -1.00 -1.09
CA ASN A 134 4.20 0.13 -0.19
C ASN A 134 5.46 0.88 -0.60
N ILE A 135 5.30 2.01 -1.27
CA ILE A 135 6.42 2.89 -1.65
C ILE A 135 6.55 4.03 -0.65
N PHE A 136 7.76 4.58 -0.54
CA PHE A 136 8.00 5.72 0.33
C PHE A 136 8.99 6.74 -0.24
N SER A 137 8.85 7.96 0.26
CA SER A 137 9.80 9.04 0.03
C SER A 137 10.16 9.72 1.34
N ARG A 138 11.47 9.93 1.56
CA ARG A 138 11.99 10.79 2.63
C ARG A 138 12.22 12.23 2.16
N THR A 139 12.00 12.52 0.88
CA THR A 139 12.24 13.84 0.28
C THR A 139 11.05 14.76 0.48
N SER A 140 9.87 14.36 0.01
CA SER A 140 8.66 15.18 0.08
C SER A 140 7.43 14.32 -0.20
N ARG A 141 6.25 14.82 0.19
CA ARG A 141 4.96 14.20 -0.17
C ARG A 141 4.79 14.10 -1.68
N ALA A 142 5.25 15.10 -2.43
CA ALA A 142 5.10 15.18 -3.89
C ALA A 142 6.02 14.20 -4.64
N HIS A 143 7.16 13.82 -4.06
CA HIS A 143 8.03 12.81 -4.64
C HIS A 143 7.42 11.40 -4.58
N THR A 144 6.63 11.08 -3.54
CA THR A 144 5.97 9.77 -3.43
C THR A 144 5.10 9.38 -4.65
N PRO A 145 4.18 10.23 -5.14
CA PRO A 145 3.37 9.91 -6.31
C PRO A 145 4.18 9.77 -7.60
N GLU A 146 5.30 10.49 -7.74
CA GLU A 146 6.22 10.32 -8.89
C GLU A 146 6.85 8.91 -8.91
N ILE A 147 7.24 8.40 -7.74
CA ILE A 147 7.72 7.02 -7.57
C ILE A 147 6.59 6.05 -7.94
N GLY A 148 5.36 6.30 -7.48
CA GLY A 148 4.20 5.45 -7.76
C GLY A 148 3.88 5.36 -9.24
N GLU A 149 3.91 6.48 -9.96
CA GLU A 149 3.76 6.51 -11.41
C GLU A 149 4.89 5.76 -12.13
N THR A 150 6.12 5.84 -11.61
CA THR A 150 7.25 5.10 -12.16
C THR A 150 7.05 3.59 -11.99
N VAL A 151 6.61 3.14 -10.81
CA VAL A 151 6.27 1.73 -10.56
C VAL A 151 5.17 1.25 -11.51
N ARG A 152 4.08 2.01 -11.68
CA ARG A 152 2.97 1.64 -12.59
C ARG A 152 3.43 1.51 -14.05
N LYS A 153 4.36 2.36 -14.50
CA LYS A 153 4.91 2.31 -15.87
C LYS A 153 5.91 1.18 -16.09
N GLU A 154 6.70 0.87 -15.07
CA GLU A 154 7.84 -0.03 -15.20
C GLU A 154 7.54 -1.47 -14.81
N LEU A 155 6.52 -1.72 -13.98
CA LEU A 155 6.14 -3.07 -13.59
C LEU A 155 5.49 -3.81 -14.76
N ARG A 156 5.99 -5.01 -15.05
CA ARG A 156 5.56 -5.83 -16.18
C ARG A 156 5.12 -7.19 -15.69
N TYR A 157 3.97 -7.65 -16.15
CA TYR A 157 3.46 -8.99 -15.90
C TYR A 157 2.81 -9.56 -17.17
N SER A 158 2.67 -10.88 -17.24
CA SER A 158 2.10 -11.56 -18.40
C SER A 158 0.99 -12.54 -18.00
N ILE A 159 -0.10 -12.49 -18.75
CA ILE A 159 -1.27 -13.37 -18.65
C ILE A 159 -1.60 -13.82 -20.07
N VAL A 160 -1.92 -15.10 -20.27
CA VAL A 160 -2.31 -15.67 -21.58
C VAL A 160 -3.66 -16.36 -21.55
#